data_AF-A0A0U1DZQ6-F1
#
_entry.id   AF-A0A0U1DZQ6-F1
#
_cell.length_a   1.000
_cell.length_b   1.000
_cell.length_c   1.000
_cell.angle_alpha   90.00
_cell.angle_beta   90.00
_cell.angle_gamma   90.00
#
_symmetry.space_group_name_H-M   'P 1'
#
loop_
_entity.id
_entity.type
_entity.pdbx_description
1 polymer ?
#
loop_
_entity_poly.entity_id
_entity_poly.type
_entity_poly.pdbx_seq_one_letter_code
_entity_poly.pdbx_strand_id
1 'polypeptide(L)' 'MYPLVLATYEIVCSKGYDADTAAAVKSFLTVAANEGQASLSQAGYIALPDEFKQRLLTSVEAIA' A
#
# COMPACT_ATOMS: atom_id res chain seq x y z
N MET A 1 23.40 -6.42 -2.93
CA MET A 1 22.19 -6.57 -2.10
C MET A 1 22.62 -7.22 -0.80
N TYR A 2 22.45 -6.53 0.33
CA TYR A 2 22.74 -7.07 1.67
C TYR A 2 21.58 -8.02 2.05
N PRO A 3 21.81 -9.18 2.67
CA PRO A 3 20.79 -10.23 2.82
C PRO A 3 19.69 -9.93 3.87
N LEU A 4 19.78 -8.80 4.58
CA LEU A 4 18.83 -8.40 5.61
C LEU A 4 17.99 -7.23 5.08
N VAL A 5 16.71 -7.48 4.82
CA VAL A 5 15.74 -6.48 4.38
C VAL A 5 14.59 -6.43 5.38
N LEU A 6 14.25 -5.24 5.87
CA LEU A 6 13.11 -5.04 6.76
C LEU A 6 11.87 -4.73 5.93
N ALA A 7 10.82 -5.53 6.11
CA ALA A 7 9.51 -5.26 5.53
C ALA A 7 8.67 -4.43 6.50
N THR A 8 8.21 -3.27 6.04
CA THR A 8 7.20 -2.47 6.76
C THR A 8 5.82 -2.92 6.30
N TYR A 9 4.91 -3.16 7.24
CA TYR A 9 3.57 -3.64 6.96
C TYR A 9 2.52 -2.63 7.41
N GLU A 10 1.49 -2.49 6.58
CA GLU A 10 0.24 -1.83 6.92
C GLU A 10 -0.84 -2.92 7.00
N ILE A 11 -1.54 -3.01 8.12
CA ILE A 11 -2.57 -4.04 8.36
C ILE A 11 -3.93 -3.34 8.44
N VAL A 12 -4.84 -3.71 7.55
CA VAL A 12 -6.20 -3.16 7.48
C VAL A 12 -7.22 -4.29 7.40
N CYS A 13 -8.47 -4.01 7.80
CA CYS A 13 -9.57 -4.93 7.59
C CYS A 13 -10.03 -4.84 6.12
N SER A 14 -10.36 -5.98 5.51
CA SER A 14 -10.95 -5.98 4.17
C SER A 14 -12.42 -5.54 4.16
N LYS A 15 -13.09 -5.60 5.33
CA LYS A 15 -14.50 -5.28 5.54
C LYS A 15 -14.76 -4.81 6.96
N GLY A 16 -15.94 -4.21 7.17
CA GLY A 16 -16.46 -3.89 8.51
C GLY A 16 -16.31 -2.43 8.91
N TYR A 17 -15.90 -1.59 7.96
CA TYR A 17 -15.91 -0.14 8.10
C TYR A 17 -17.28 0.43 7.73
N ASP A 18 -17.62 1.61 8.26
CA ASP A 18 -18.65 2.44 7.66
C ASP A 18 -18.18 2.95 6.28
N ALA A 19 -19.12 3.42 5.47
CA ALA A 19 -18.85 3.77 4.07
C ALA A 19 -17.78 4.86 3.92
N ASP A 20 -17.76 5.86 4.80
CA ASP A 20 -16.81 6.96 4.74
C ASP A 20 -15.41 6.47 5.12
N THR A 21 -15.30 5.64 6.17
CA THR A 21 -14.04 5.02 6.56
C THR A 21 -13.51 4.07 5.49
N ALA A 22 -14.37 3.23 4.88
CA ALA A 22 -13.96 2.32 3.81
C ALA A 22 -13.41 3.10 2.59
N ALA A 23 -14.07 4.19 2.21
CA ALA A 23 -13.62 5.07 1.13
C ALA A 23 -12.28 5.74 1.47
N ALA A 24 -12.11 6.23 2.70
CA ALA A 24 -10.87 6.85 3.15
C ALA A 24 -9.69 5.87 3.16
N VAL A 25 -9.87 4.65 3.69
CA VAL A 25 -8.83 3.60 3.69
C VAL A 25 -8.45 3.22 2.26
N LYS A 26 -9.43 3.01 1.37
CA LYS A 26 -9.18 2.71 -0.04
C LYS A 26 -8.37 3.83 -0.70
N SER A 27 -8.79 5.08 -0.53
CA SER A 27 -8.12 6.24 -1.10
C SER A 27 -6.68 6.37 -0.60
N PHE A 28 -6.45 6.24 0.71
CA PHE A 28 -5.12 6.31 1.32
C PHE A 28 -4.18 5.26 0.72
N LEU A 29 -4.60 3.99 0.70
CA LEU A 29 -3.76 2.89 0.20
C LEU A 29 -3.49 3.00 -1.30
N THR A 30 -4.44 3.50 -2.08
CA THR A 30 -4.23 3.78 -3.52
C THR A 30 -3.15 4.84 -3.73
N VAL A 31 -3.18 5.95 -2.98
CA VAL A 31 -2.15 7.00 -3.08
C VAL A 31 -0.79 6.48 -2.58
N ALA A 32 -0.77 5.76 -1.46
CA ALA A 32 0.45 5.19 -0.88
C ALA A 32 1.17 4.25 -1.86
N ALA A 33 0.42 3.41 -2.58
CA ALA A 33 0.95 2.49 -3.58
C ALA A 33 1.35 3.19 -4.91
N ASN A 34 0.90 4.43 -5.15
CA ASN A 34 1.17 5.20 -6.35
C ASN A 34 2.12 6.37 -6.05
N GLU A 35 1.60 7.60 -5.99
CA GLU A 35 2.38 8.83 -5.86
C GLU A 35 3.22 8.83 -4.58
N GLY A 36 2.75 8.15 -3.53
CA GLY A 36 3.46 7.98 -2.27
C GLY A 36 4.80 7.26 -2.39
N GLN A 37 5.06 6.52 -3.47
CA GLN A 37 6.31 5.80 -3.67
C GLN A 37 7.48 6.71 -4.11
N ALA A 38 7.21 7.90 -4.65
CA ALA A 38 8.23 8.73 -5.30
C ALA A 38 9.33 9.25 -4.34
N SER A 39 8.98 9.52 -3.09
CA SER A 39 9.91 10.06 -2.07
C SER A 39 10.56 8.98 -1.20
N LEU A 40 10.07 7.75 -1.24
CA LEU A 40 10.50 6.65 -0.36
C LEU A 40 11.96 6.24 -0.60
N SER A 41 12.43 6.31 -1.85
CA SER A 41 13.83 6.02 -2.21
C SER A 41 14.82 6.97 -1.52
N GLN A 42 14.46 8.23 -1.33
CA GLN A 42 15.29 9.22 -0.62
C GLN A 42 15.38 8.92 0.88
N ALA A 43 14.36 8.27 1.43
CA ALA A 43 14.34 7.79 2.81
C ALA A 43 14.97 6.39 2.98
N GLY A 44 15.56 5.82 1.91
CA GLY A 44 16.25 4.52 1.95
C GLY A 44 15.34 3.30 1.77
N TYR A 45 14.08 3.51 1.39
CA TYR A 45 13.14 2.42 1.09
C TYR A 45 13.25 1.97 -0.37
N ILE A 46 12.82 0.74 -0.60
CA ILE A 46 12.72 0.16 -1.95
C ILE A 46 11.28 0.38 -2.43
N ALA A 47 11.13 0.97 -3.61
CA ALA A 47 9.82 1.13 -4.24
C ALA A 47 9.19 -0.24 -4.54
N LEU A 48 7.86 -0.30 -4.46
CA LEU A 48 7.12 -1.52 -4.75
C LEU A 48 7.39 -1.99 -6.20
N PRO A 49 7.82 -3.26 -6.41
CA PRO A 49 7.92 -3.84 -7.74
C PRO A 49 6.55 -3.87 -8.45
N ASP A 50 6.53 -3.67 -9.76
CA ASP A 50 5.28 -3.51 -10.53
C ASP A 50 4.29 -4.67 -10.35
N GLU A 51 4.77 -5.92 -10.41
CA GLU A 51 3.93 -7.11 -10.22
C GLU A 51 3.28 -7.14 -8.82
N PHE A 52 4.04 -6.76 -7.80
CA PHE A 52 3.55 -6.70 -6.43
C PHE A 52 2.56 -5.54 -6.25
N LYS A 53 2.86 -4.38 -6.83
CA LYS A 53 1.97 -3.21 -6.83
C LYS A 53 0.62 -3.52 -7.47
N GLN A 54 0.59 -4.23 -8.60
CA GLN A 54 -0.67 -4.63 -9.25
C GLN A 54 -1.54 -5.49 -8.33
N ARG A 55 -0.94 -6.53 -7.71
CA ARG A 55 -1.65 -7.41 -6.76
C ARG A 55 -2.16 -6.64 -5.53
N LEU A 56 -1.36 -5.70 -5.03
CA LEU A 56 -1.74 -4.83 -3.92
C LEU A 56 -2.95 -3.97 -4.28
N LEU A 57 -2.93 -3.29 -5.44
CA LEU A 57 -4.02 -2.45 -5.91
C LEU A 57 -5.33 -3.24 -6.10
N THR A 58 -5.28 -4.46 -6.65
CA THR A 58 -6.48 -5.33 -6.72
C THR A 58 -7.05 -5.62 -5.33
N SER A 59 -6.19 -5.81 -4.32
CA SER A 59 -6.64 -6.08 -2.94
C SER A 59 -7.24 -4.84 -2.29
N VAL A 60 -6.67 -3.65 -2.56
CA VAL A 60 -7.19 -2.36 -2.08
C VAL A 60 -8.56 -2.07 -2.69
N GLU A 61 -8.75 -2.33 -3.99
CA GLU A 61 -10.04 -2.18 -4.67
C GLU A 61 -11.13 -3.07 -4.08
N ALA A 62 -10.78 -4.24 -3.54
CA ALA A 62 -11.71 -5.20 -2.95
C ALA A 62 -12.18 -4.84 -1.53
N ILE A 63 -11.64 -3.77 -0.91
CA ILE A 63 -12.10 -3.29 0.40
C ILE A 63 -13.57 -2.84 0.29
N ALA A 64 -14.41 -3.34 1.19
CA ALA A 64 -15.87 -3.13 1.21
C ALA A 64 -16.37 -2.49 2.49
#